data_AF-A0A2N5IPA3-F1
#
_entry.id   AF-A0A2N5IPA3-F1
#
_cell.length_a   1.000
_cell.length_b   1.000
_cell.length_c   1.000
_cell.angle_alpha   90.00
_cell.angle_beta   90.00
_cell.angle_gamma   90.00
#
_symmetry.space_group_name_H-M   'P 1'
#
loop_
_entity.id
_entity.type
_entity.pdbx_description
1 polymer ?
#
loop_
_entity_poly.entity_id
_entity_poly.type
_entity_poly.pdbx_seq_one_letter_code
_entity_poly.pdbx_strand_id
1 'polypeptide(L)' 'MPKYENITQYECDRTGCPIKEYVSPNETASPDWHELTRIDRNGNEKHFLLCGTDYKDYLQLAENQDKDFDLWMQQGGK' A
#
# COMPACT_ATOMS: atom_id res chain seq x y z
N MET A 1 -14.43 32.26 7.44
CA MET A 1 -13.78 31.15 6.73
C MET A 1 -14.84 30.09 6.44
N PRO A 2 -14.91 29.54 5.23
CA PRO A 2 -15.80 28.40 4.96
C PRO A 2 -15.39 27.19 5.80
N LYS A 3 -16.38 26.48 6.34
CA LYS A 3 -16.21 25.23 7.10
C LYS A 3 -16.88 24.12 6.30
N TYR A 4 -16.15 23.04 6.05
CA TYR A 4 -16.66 21.83 5.41
C TYR A 4 -16.69 20.71 6.43
N GLU A 5 -17.83 20.02 6.52
CA GLU A 5 -18.04 18.91 7.44
C GLU A 5 -18.18 17.60 6.64
N ASN A 6 -17.94 16.46 7.30
CA ASN A 6 -18.05 15.12 6.72
C ASN A 6 -17.04 14.82 5.59
N ILE A 7 -15.83 15.37 5.66
CA ILE A 7 -14.74 15.05 4.71
C ILE A 7 -14.09 13.71 5.09
N THR A 8 -13.87 12.85 4.10
CA THR A 8 -13.04 11.65 4.23
C THR A 8 -11.59 11.99 3.92
N GLN A 9 -10.66 11.56 4.78
CA GLN A 9 -9.23 11.71 4.55
C GLN A 9 -8.62 10.37 4.16
N TYR A 10 -7.94 10.34 3.02
CA TYR A 10 -7.06 9.26 2.60
C TYR A 10 -5.61 9.66 2.94
N GLU A 11 -4.84 8.74 3.50
CA GLU A 11 -3.43 8.95 3.86
C GLU A 11 -2.64 7.69 3.53
N CYS A 12 -1.47 7.87 2.91
CA CYS A 12 -0.58 6.75 2.63
C CYS A 12 0.00 6.20 3.93
N ASP A 13 -0.15 4.90 4.17
CA ASP A 13 0.34 4.22 5.38
C ASP A 13 1.87 4.11 5.42
N ARG A 14 2.57 4.36 4.30
CA ARG A 14 4.03 4.35 4.29
C ARG A 14 4.55 5.50 5.15
N THR A 15 5.28 5.14 6.20
CA THR A 15 5.88 6.11 7.13
C THR A 15 6.74 7.13 6.37
N GLY A 16 6.43 8.42 6.55
CA GLY A 16 7.14 9.53 5.92
C GLY A 16 6.59 9.96 4.56
N CYS A 17 5.59 9.27 4.00
CA CYS A 17 4.90 9.73 2.79
C CYS A 17 3.94 10.89 3.12
N PRO A 18 4.08 12.06 2.47
CA PRO A 18 3.22 13.21 2.77
C PRO A 18 1.89 13.20 2.00
N ILE A 19 1.64 12.19 1.15
CA ILE A 19 0.49 12.18 0.24
C ILE A 19 -0.78 11.90 1.05
N LYS A 20 -1.72 12.84 0.94
CA LYS A 20 -3.05 12.80 1.55
C LYS A 20 -4.07 13.37 0.59
N GLU A 21 -5.30 12.89 0.66
CA GLU A 21 -6.43 13.44 -0.09
C GLU A 21 -7.61 13.67 0.84
N TYR A 22 -8.27 14.81 0.68
CA TYR A 22 -9.49 15.17 1.39
C TYR A 22 -10.65 15.15 0.41
N VAL A 23 -11.59 14.24 0.63
CA VAL A 23 -12.71 13.98 -0.28
C VAL A 23 -14.00 14.43 0.38
N SER A 24 -14.74 15.33 -0.27
CA SER A 24 -16.05 15.75 0.22
C SER A 24 -17.08 14.62 0.06
N PRO A 25 -18.21 14.62 0.81
CA PRO A 25 -19.22 13.56 0.74
C PRO A 25 -19.77 13.21 -0.64
N ASN A 26 -19.73 14.16 -1.58
CA ASN A 26 -20.28 14.01 -2.94
C ASN A 26 -19.18 13.91 -4.01
N GLU A 27 -17.92 13.75 -3.59
CA GLU A 27 -16.76 13.60 -4.47
C GLU A 27 -16.24 12.17 -4.39
N THR A 28 -15.58 11.74 -5.45
CA THR A 28 -14.89 10.45 -5.49
C THR A 28 -13.42 10.69 -5.20
N ALA A 29 -12.82 9.80 -4.40
CA ALA A 29 -11.38 9.80 -4.19
C ALA A 29 -10.62 9.59 -5.50
N SER A 30 -9.36 10.00 -5.51
CA SER A 30 -8.42 9.71 -6.59
C SER A 30 -8.37 8.20 -6.85
N PRO A 31 -8.36 7.76 -8.13
CA PRO A 31 -8.19 6.34 -8.47
C PRO A 31 -6.78 5.81 -8.17
N ASP A 32 -5.85 6.66 -7.70
CA ASP A 32 -4.44 6.33 -7.43
C ASP A 32 -4.20 5.79 -6.01
N TRP A 33 -5.27 5.50 -5.26
CA TRP A 33 -5.20 4.83 -3.98
C TRP A 33 -5.30 3.32 -4.14
N HIS A 34 -4.38 2.61 -3.50
CA HIS A 34 -4.25 1.17 -3.61
C HIS A 34 -4.33 0.53 -2.23
N GLU A 35 -5.42 -0.21 -2.00
CA GLU A 35 -5.53 -1.10 -0.84
C GLU A 35 -4.78 -2.40 -1.11
N LEU A 36 -4.00 -2.85 -0.13
CA LEU A 36 -3.26 -4.09 -0.22
C LEU A 36 -3.30 -4.86 1.10
N THR A 37 -3.28 -6.19 0.98
CA THR A 37 -3.13 -7.10 2.11
C THR A 37 -1.80 -7.83 1.98
N ARG A 38 -0.96 -7.74 3.01
CA ARG A 38 0.29 -8.48 3.11
C ARG A 38 0.20 -9.50 4.23
N ILE A 39 0.56 -10.75 3.94
CA ILE A 39 0.72 -11.80 4.94
C ILE A 39 2.19 -11.85 5.33
N ASP A 40 2.50 -11.70 6.61
CA ASP A 40 3.87 -11.82 7.11
C ASP A 40 4.28 -13.28 7.33
N ARG A 41 5.56 -13.50 7.62
CA ARG A 41 6.14 -14.85 7.87
C ARG A 41 5.45 -15.65 8.98
N ASN A 42 4.73 -15.01 9.89
CA ASN A 42 4.03 -15.67 10.98
C ASN A 42 2.54 -15.93 10.62
N GLY A 43 2.13 -15.60 9.40
CA GLY A 43 0.74 -15.72 8.93
C GLY A 43 -0.16 -14.56 9.31
N ASN A 44 0.38 -13.45 9.83
CA ASN A 44 -0.45 -12.30 10.18
C ASN A 44 -0.77 -11.48 8.94
N GLU A 45 -2.05 -11.20 8.74
CA GLU A 45 -2.51 -10.24 7.75
C GLU A 45 -2.29 -8.80 8.21
N LYS A 46 -1.81 -7.96 7.30
CA LYS A 46 -1.66 -6.52 7.47
C LYS A 46 -2.25 -5.83 6.27
N HIS A 47 -3.19 -4.93 6.51
CA HIS A 47 -3.81 -4.11 5.47
C HIS A 47 -3.12 -2.75 5.42
N PHE A 48 -2.90 -2.24 4.21
CA PHE A 48 -2.32 -0.92 3.98
C PHE A 48 -3.06 -0.21 2.85
N LEU A 49 -3.10 1.11 2.96
CA LEU A 49 -3.48 2.03 1.90
C LEU A 49 -2.23 2.75 1.40
N LEU A 50 -1.88 2.58 0.12
CA LEU A 50 -0.74 3.26 -0.49
C LEU A 50 -1.19 4.22 -1.61
N CYS A 51 -0.46 5.31 -1.77
CA CYS A 51 -0.54 6.14 -2.98
C CYS A 51 0.14 5.44 -4.16
N GLY A 52 -0.11 5.89 -5.39
CA GLY A 52 0.44 5.25 -6.59
C GLY A 52 1.96 5.18 -6.65
N THR A 53 2.67 6.15 -6.07
CA THR A 53 4.14 6.11 -5.99
C THR A 53 4.61 4.98 -5.09
N ASP A 54 4.10 4.91 -3.86
CA ASP A 54 4.51 3.88 -2.90
C ASP A 54 3.99 2.49 -3.25
N TYR A 55 2.86 2.41 -3.95
CA TYR A 55 2.36 1.16 -4.49
C TYR A 55 3.32 0.58 -5.55
N LYS A 56 3.87 1.41 -6.44
CA LYS A 56 4.88 0.95 -7.42
C LYS A 56 6.16 0.45 -6.74
N ASP A 57 6.64 1.16 -5.73
CA ASP A 57 7.78 0.72 -4.91
C ASP A 57 7.49 -0.62 -4.23
N TYR A 58 6.27 -0.78 -3.69
CA TYR A 58 5.84 -2.02 -3.06
C TYR A 58 5.82 -3.18 -4.05
N LEU A 59 5.30 -2.99 -5.27
CA LEU A 59 5.31 -4.02 -6.31
C LEU A 59 6.74 -4.49 -6.64
N GLN A 60 7.69 -3.55 -6.74
CA GLN A 60 9.08 -3.90 -6.98
C GLN A 60 9.70 -4.68 -5.81
N LEU A 61 9.38 -4.30 -4.57
CA LEU A 61 9.81 -5.02 -3.37
C LEU A 61 9.25 -6.44 -3.33
N ALA A 62 7.95 -6.60 -3.63
CA ALA A 62 7.29 -7.89 -3.66
C ALA A 62 7.89 -8.81 -4.73
N GLU A 63 8.10 -8.30 -5.94
CA GLU A 63 8.73 -9.05 -7.03
C GLU A 63 10.14 -9.57 -6.64
N ASN A 64 10.92 -8.76 -5.92
CA ASN A 64 12.24 -9.19 -5.45
C ASN A 64 12.15 -10.27 -4.37
N GLN A 65 11.19 -10.14 -3.44
CA GLN A 65 10.94 -11.17 -2.41
C GLN A 65 10.52 -12.50 -3.03
N ASP A 66 9.68 -12.47 -4.06
CA ASP A 66 9.24 -13.66 -4.79
C ASP A 66 10.43 -14.33 -5.51
N LYS A 67 11.28 -13.55 -6.20
CA LYS A 67 12.50 -14.06 -6.85
C LYS A 67 13.46 -14.70 -5.86
N ASP A 68 13.71 -14.05 -4.72
CA ASP A 68 14.61 -14.57 -3.69
C ASP A 68 14.06 -15.90 -3.12
N PHE A 69 12.74 -15.98 -2.92
CA PHE A 69 12.08 -17.20 -2.47
C PHE A 69 12.17 -18.33 -3.50
N ASP A 70 11.90 -18.04 -4.78
CA ASP A 70 12.00 -19.01 -5.86
C ASP A 70 13.44 -19.55 -6.02
N LEU A 71 14.44 -18.68 -5.94
CA LEU A 71 15.85 -19.07 -5.96
C LEU A 71 16.20 -19.98 -4.78
N TRP A 72 15.72 -19.63 -3.58
CA TRP A 72 15.92 -20.45 -2.39
C TRP A 72 15.31 -21.85 -2.55
N MET A 73 14.10 -21.94 -3.12
CA MET A 73 13.43 -23.22 -3.42
C MET A 73 14.21 -24.05 -4.45
N GLN A 74 14.76 -23.43 -5.49
CA GLN A 74 15.52 -24.11 -6.54
C GLN A 74 16.91 -24.58 -6.07
N GLN A 75 17.50 -23.93 -5.07
CA GLN A 75 18.79 -24.30 -4.48
C GLN A 75 18.67 -25.44 -3.44
N GLY A 76 17.45 -25.92 -3.17
CA GLY A 76 17.15 -26.96 -2.19
C GLY A 76 17.62 -28.35 -2.60
N GLY A 77 18.91 -28.64 -2.38
CA GLY A 77 19.46 -29.99 -2.46
C GLY A 77 20.98 -30.04 -2.63
N LYS A 78 21.76 -29.62 -1.63
CA LYS A 78 23.09 -30.18 -1.37
C LYS A 78 23.08 -30.90 -0.03
#